data_AF-A0A7M3SD65-F1
#
_entry.id   AF-A0A7M3SD65-F1
#
_cell.length_a   1.000
_cell.length_b   1.000
_cell.length_c   1.000
_cell.angle_alpha   90.00
_cell.angle_beta   90.00
_cell.angle_gamma   90.00
#
_symmetry.space_group_name_H-M   'P 1'
#
loop_
_entity.id
_entity.type
_entity.pdbx_description
1 polymer ?
#
loop_
_entity_poly.entity_id
_entity_poly.type
_entity_poly.pdbx_seq_one_letter_code
_entity_poly.pdbx_strand_id
1 'polypeptide(L)'
;MRRKQTAAFIVLLLLSSLAFVSQTRPQSPVDSTNPTDAQGGAPPATDADEDRIPDQYESIYGEDIVIDTPEGSFEVLGLDMNNGTDNMSDHDRDGAVALLEYCWPYTLDKCFTDRLSLTGKPPELTESGNREYLDPTSSDTDGDGLPDGYEIHMCTEGGLGYLNATNAWTCLWFDPLDPSDSTEDIDRCEDFSFGCGDGFDVNRDGHIDVTERYSNSEEYSFGTPENWITERDGLWCSGIIPGMSENACQESIVRPTGDDGWLGTDPTRSDSDYYSWSDLLATGLVIPGDGIPDGWEAHYGLDPRNASDAILDSDNDGWDADRDGYVIPDTSTATAAWGEAFSNYEEYMVYYDEGSWVKPGIRGTAGTSHDGTVLTFDQSTQTQLVDAAVHTMIKDSEQQRIIVGSKYGVTTLDPFGEISSLHNLRPGVEMTSMVRWSPGGNSDFLVIGTNLGVHCVSMENGLPIMSSLSESEIGHVVSMMELDTGSDNLDLMVFGHQKAWTVSVSDEGSGGDCWSGGRSVSVGQEILSSPLTEALSDSEVSANDAVQVPI
;
A
#
# COMPACT_ATOMS: atom_id res chain seq x y z
N MET A 1 3.78 -81.06 45.51
CA MET A 1 2.67 -80.09 45.33
C MET A 1 2.92 -78.70 45.93
N ARG A 2 3.99 -78.44 46.71
CA ARG A 2 4.17 -77.14 47.40
C ARG A 2 4.90 -76.01 46.64
N ARG A 3 5.58 -76.26 45.51
CA ARG A 3 6.28 -75.20 44.74
C ARG A 3 5.42 -74.49 43.68
N LYS A 4 4.43 -75.19 43.10
CA LYS A 4 3.57 -74.62 42.05
C LYS A 4 2.50 -73.67 42.62
N GLN A 5 2.11 -73.85 43.89
CA GLN A 5 1.14 -72.98 44.55
C GLN A 5 1.76 -71.64 45.01
N THR A 6 3.05 -71.61 45.36
CA THR A 6 3.73 -70.38 45.79
C THR A 6 4.01 -69.44 44.61
N ALA A 7 4.35 -69.98 43.44
CA ALA A 7 4.54 -69.18 42.24
C ALA A 7 3.22 -68.53 41.77
N ALA A 8 2.11 -69.28 41.83
CA ALA A 8 0.78 -68.75 41.52
C ALA A 8 0.38 -67.62 42.48
N PHE A 9 0.71 -67.75 43.77
CA PHE A 9 0.38 -66.72 44.77
C PHE A 9 1.21 -65.43 44.59
N ILE A 10 2.47 -65.53 44.19
CA ILE A 10 3.34 -64.37 43.93
C ILE A 10 2.93 -63.66 42.63
N VAL A 11 2.57 -64.40 41.59
CA VAL A 11 2.05 -63.81 40.34
C VAL A 11 0.71 -63.11 40.58
N LEU A 12 -0.15 -63.65 41.45
CA LEU A 12 -1.42 -63.03 41.81
C LEU A 12 -1.22 -61.76 42.64
N LEU A 13 -0.20 -61.72 43.52
CA LEU A 13 0.19 -60.51 44.23
C LEU A 13 0.77 -59.43 43.29
N LEU A 14 1.64 -59.81 42.35
CA LEU A 14 2.19 -58.88 41.36
C LEU A 14 1.13 -58.33 40.40
N LEU A 15 0.19 -59.17 39.97
CA LEU A 15 -0.96 -58.71 39.16
C LEU A 15 -1.92 -57.83 39.97
N SER A 16 -2.07 -58.09 41.27
CA SER A 16 -2.87 -57.21 42.15
C SER A 16 -2.19 -55.86 42.41
N SER A 17 -0.85 -55.80 42.48
CA SER A 17 -0.13 -54.53 42.62
C SER A 17 -0.12 -53.72 41.32
N LEU A 18 -0.08 -54.38 40.15
CA LEU A 18 -0.23 -53.71 38.85
C LEU A 18 -1.66 -53.17 38.62
N ALA A 19 -2.68 -53.84 39.18
CA ALA A 19 -4.06 -53.37 39.10
C ALA A 19 -4.38 -52.15 40.01
N PHE A 20 -3.52 -51.85 41.00
CA PHE A 20 -3.65 -50.65 41.84
C PHE A 20 -2.81 -49.45 41.36
N VAL A 21 -1.82 -49.66 40.47
CA VAL A 21 -1.04 -48.57 39.85
C VAL A 21 -1.63 -48.15 38.49
N SER A 22 -2.53 -48.96 37.92
CA SER A 22 -3.28 -48.64 36.69
C SER A 22 -4.69 -48.10 37.01
N GLN A 23 -4.81 -47.24 38.01
CA GLN A 23 -5.96 -46.36 38.14
C GLN A 23 -5.53 -45.00 37.61
N THR A 24 -6.03 -44.71 36.41
CA THR A 24 -6.36 -43.40 35.83
C THR A 24 -5.96 -42.17 36.66
N ARG A 25 -5.37 -41.16 35.98
CA ARG A 25 -5.30 -39.74 36.40
C ARG A 25 -6.44 -39.42 37.38
N PRO A 26 -6.21 -38.66 38.47
CA PRO A 26 -7.32 -38.13 39.25
C PRO A 26 -8.18 -37.31 38.27
N GLN A 27 -9.30 -37.90 37.84
CA GLN A 27 -10.33 -37.15 37.17
C GLN A 27 -10.94 -36.30 38.27
N SER A 28 -10.87 -34.99 38.07
CA SER A 28 -11.53 -33.99 38.90
C SER A 28 -12.96 -34.46 39.20
N PRO A 29 -13.45 -34.38 40.45
CA PRO A 29 -14.82 -34.76 40.73
C PRO A 29 -15.75 -33.83 39.95
N VAL A 30 -16.36 -34.34 38.89
CA VAL A 30 -17.47 -33.68 38.19
C VAL A 30 -18.76 -34.04 38.90
N ASP A 31 -19.55 -33.02 39.26
CA ASP A 31 -20.82 -33.16 39.97
C ASP A 31 -21.86 -34.01 39.21
N SER A 32 -21.69 -34.19 37.89
CA SER A 32 -22.52 -35.07 37.06
C SER A 32 -21.81 -35.48 35.76
N THR A 33 -22.03 -36.70 35.30
CA THR A 33 -21.57 -37.21 33.99
C THR A 33 -22.59 -36.97 32.87
N ASN A 34 -23.69 -36.28 33.15
CA ASN A 34 -24.75 -35.98 32.19
C ASN A 34 -24.61 -34.51 31.73
N PRO A 35 -24.31 -34.23 30.45
CA PRO A 35 -23.97 -32.89 29.97
C PRO A 35 -25.10 -31.85 30.13
N THR A 36 -26.35 -32.29 30.35
CA THR A 36 -27.48 -31.39 30.62
C THR A 36 -27.61 -30.98 32.09
N ASP A 37 -26.93 -31.67 33.00
CA ASP A 37 -27.00 -31.46 34.45
C ASP A 37 -25.73 -30.82 35.02
N ALA A 38 -24.70 -30.62 34.19
CA ALA A 38 -23.49 -29.90 34.55
C ALA A 38 -23.81 -28.39 34.66
N GLN A 39 -23.92 -27.89 35.89
CA GLN A 39 -23.81 -26.46 36.14
C GLN A 39 -22.36 -26.08 35.78
N GLY A 40 -22.16 -25.32 34.69
CA GLY A 40 -20.85 -24.91 34.19
C GLY A 40 -20.09 -24.02 35.17
N GLY A 41 -19.58 -24.60 36.25
CA GLY A 41 -18.53 -24.00 37.07
C GLY A 41 -17.18 -24.16 36.38
N ALA A 42 -16.31 -23.17 36.55
CA ALA A 42 -14.92 -23.25 36.10
C ALA A 42 -14.27 -24.55 36.64
N PRO A 43 -13.40 -25.22 35.85
CA PRO A 43 -12.60 -26.32 36.36
C PRO A 43 -11.88 -25.90 37.64
N PRO A 44 -11.66 -26.79 38.62
CA PRO A 44 -10.82 -26.44 39.76
C PRO A 44 -9.44 -26.09 39.22
N ALA A 45 -9.06 -24.81 39.34
CA ALA A 45 -7.71 -24.34 39.12
C ALA A 45 -6.86 -24.92 40.25
N THR A 46 -6.31 -26.11 40.01
CA THR A 46 -5.17 -26.57 40.79
C THR A 46 -3.96 -25.76 40.34
N ASP A 47 -3.24 -25.26 41.32
CA ASP A 47 -1.99 -24.51 41.21
C ASP A 47 -1.10 -25.23 42.24
N ALA A 48 -0.30 -26.18 41.75
CA ALA A 48 0.36 -27.19 42.57
C ALA A 48 1.63 -26.67 43.26
N ASP A 49 2.26 -25.65 42.71
CA ASP A 49 3.48 -25.02 43.23
C ASP A 49 3.27 -23.59 43.76
N GLU A 50 2.02 -23.11 43.76
CA GLU A 50 1.55 -21.86 44.36
C GLU A 50 2.11 -20.59 43.68
N ASP A 51 2.32 -20.65 42.38
CA ASP A 51 2.95 -19.60 41.57
C ASP A 51 1.96 -18.66 40.87
N ARG A 52 0.65 -18.95 41.03
CA ARG A 52 -0.51 -18.22 40.48
C ARG A 52 -0.81 -18.48 39.01
N ILE A 53 -0.06 -19.34 38.34
CA ILE A 53 -0.41 -19.93 37.06
C ILE A 53 -1.18 -21.23 37.34
N PRO A 54 -2.32 -21.49 36.69
CA PRO A 54 -3.00 -22.77 36.87
C PRO A 54 -2.28 -23.92 36.16
N ASP A 55 -2.22 -25.10 36.80
CA ASP A 55 -1.62 -26.34 36.24
C ASP A 55 -2.13 -26.68 34.83
N GLN A 56 -3.36 -26.25 34.51
CA GLN A 56 -3.95 -26.46 33.19
C GLN A 56 -3.23 -25.67 32.10
N TYR A 57 -2.89 -24.40 32.37
CA TYR A 57 -2.18 -23.53 31.44
C TYR A 57 -0.75 -24.04 31.24
N GLU A 58 -0.07 -24.39 32.33
CA GLU A 58 1.27 -25.00 32.28
C GLU A 58 1.25 -26.36 31.56
N SER A 59 0.19 -27.15 31.69
CA SER A 59 0.06 -28.40 30.94
C SER A 59 -0.19 -28.18 29.44
N ILE A 60 -0.65 -27.00 29.01
CA ILE A 60 -0.82 -26.66 27.60
C ILE A 60 0.54 -26.25 27.02
N TYR A 61 1.28 -25.39 27.72
CA TYR A 61 2.54 -24.79 27.28
C TYR A 61 3.77 -25.38 27.99
N GLY A 62 3.70 -26.66 28.36
CA GLY A 62 4.74 -27.35 29.13
C GLY A 62 5.66 -28.25 28.31
N GLU A 63 5.54 -28.20 26.98
CA GLU A 63 6.43 -28.92 26.07
C GLU A 63 7.56 -27.98 25.64
N ASP A 64 8.81 -28.44 25.76
CA ASP A 64 9.97 -27.69 25.27
C ASP A 64 9.95 -27.63 23.73
N ILE A 65 10.06 -26.44 23.17
CA ILE A 65 10.08 -26.21 21.72
C ILE A 65 11.52 -26.17 21.23
N VAL A 66 11.86 -27.07 20.29
CA VAL A 66 13.19 -27.10 19.65
C VAL A 66 13.11 -26.42 18.29
N ILE A 67 13.82 -25.31 18.14
CA ILE A 67 13.91 -24.53 16.90
C ILE A 67 15.22 -24.88 16.19
N ASP A 68 15.10 -25.47 14.99
CA ASP A 68 16.23 -25.86 14.15
C ASP A 68 16.60 -24.74 13.17
N THR A 69 17.75 -24.11 13.38
CA THR A 69 18.30 -23.07 12.46
C THR A 69 19.52 -23.58 11.70
N PRO A 70 19.92 -22.95 10.58
CA PRO A 70 21.15 -23.27 9.88
C PRO A 70 22.42 -23.19 10.76
N GLU A 71 22.42 -22.33 11.78
CA GLU A 71 23.53 -22.11 12.71
C GLU A 71 23.56 -23.12 13.88
N GLY A 72 22.44 -23.78 14.15
CA GLY A 72 22.28 -24.76 15.23
C GLY A 72 20.85 -24.82 15.76
N SER A 73 20.53 -25.90 16.47
CA SER A 73 19.26 -26.03 17.19
C SER A 73 19.36 -25.38 18.57
N PHE A 74 18.34 -24.62 18.97
CA PHE A 74 18.16 -24.15 20.34
C PHE A 74 16.78 -24.56 20.86
N GLU A 75 16.59 -24.45 22.17
CA GLU A 75 15.40 -24.95 22.88
C GLU A 75 14.81 -23.81 23.69
N VAL A 76 13.51 -23.59 23.52
CA VAL A 76 12.67 -22.71 24.34
C VAL A 76 11.96 -23.61 25.36
N LEU A 77 12.13 -23.29 26.64
CA LEU A 77 11.65 -24.14 27.72
C LEU A 77 10.15 -23.92 27.94
N GLY A 78 9.40 -25.02 28.07
CA GLY A 78 8.01 -24.96 28.50
C GLY A 78 7.87 -24.69 30.00
N LEU A 79 6.63 -24.46 30.44
CA LEU A 79 6.27 -24.33 31.86
C LEU A 79 6.20 -25.70 32.58
N ASP A 80 6.55 -25.72 33.86
CA ASP A 80 6.50 -26.91 34.73
C ASP A 80 5.64 -26.66 35.96
N MET A 81 4.49 -27.35 36.01
CA MET A 81 3.49 -27.40 37.10
C MET A 81 4.01 -27.73 38.51
N ASN A 82 5.31 -27.96 38.70
CA ASN A 82 5.94 -28.20 40.00
C ASN A 82 7.05 -27.20 40.31
N ASN A 83 7.28 -26.22 39.44
CA ASN A 83 8.36 -25.26 39.49
C ASN A 83 7.85 -23.82 39.49
N GLY A 84 7.30 -23.38 40.62
CA GLY A 84 6.74 -22.03 40.75
C GLY A 84 7.69 -20.82 40.67
N THR A 85 8.87 -20.98 40.07
CA THR A 85 9.78 -19.90 39.70
C THR A 85 9.72 -19.55 38.21
N ASP A 86 9.09 -20.39 37.37
CA ASP A 86 8.94 -20.15 35.94
C ASP A 86 7.81 -19.15 35.60
N ASN A 87 6.91 -18.83 36.53
CA ASN A 87 5.98 -17.70 36.35
C ASN A 87 6.62 -16.35 36.02
N MET A 88 7.86 -16.11 36.46
CA MET A 88 8.64 -14.90 36.17
C MET A 88 9.68 -15.13 35.07
N SER A 89 9.63 -16.28 34.41
CA SER A 89 10.46 -16.56 33.25
C SER A 89 9.88 -15.92 31.99
N ASP A 90 10.77 -15.64 31.05
CA ASP A 90 10.57 -15.02 29.74
C ASP A 90 11.44 -15.87 28.81
N HIS A 91 10.94 -17.08 28.52
CA HIS A 91 11.74 -18.14 27.89
C HIS A 91 11.89 -17.93 26.39
N ASP A 92 10.86 -17.36 25.78
CA ASP A 92 10.73 -16.92 24.40
C ASP A 92 11.22 -15.48 24.15
N ARG A 93 11.64 -14.76 25.20
CA ARG A 93 12.41 -13.50 25.10
C ARG A 93 11.69 -12.38 24.37
N ASP A 94 10.37 -12.41 24.40
CA ASP A 94 9.49 -11.40 23.85
C ASP A 94 9.28 -10.22 24.83
N GLY A 95 9.83 -10.34 26.05
CA GLY A 95 9.76 -9.33 27.09
C GLY A 95 8.53 -9.38 27.98
N ALA A 96 7.57 -10.26 27.68
CA ALA A 96 6.51 -10.66 28.58
C ALA A 96 7.01 -11.81 29.46
N VAL A 97 6.55 -11.84 30.71
CA VAL A 97 6.82 -13.01 31.58
C VAL A 97 5.63 -13.94 31.52
N ALA A 98 5.83 -15.25 31.72
CA ALA A 98 4.78 -16.27 31.66
C ALA A 98 3.52 -15.93 32.48
N LEU A 99 3.68 -15.28 33.65
CA LEU A 99 2.54 -14.83 34.45
C LEU A 99 1.75 -13.70 33.79
N LEU A 100 2.43 -12.78 33.08
CA LEU A 100 1.79 -11.70 32.34
C LEU A 100 1.01 -12.25 31.14
N GLU A 101 1.59 -13.19 30.42
CA GLU A 101 0.96 -13.87 29.29
C GLU A 101 -0.32 -14.62 29.70
N TYR A 102 -0.26 -15.40 30.78
CA TYR A 102 -1.45 -16.01 31.36
C TYR A 102 -2.50 -14.96 31.78
N CYS A 103 -2.04 -13.81 32.28
CA CYS A 103 -2.89 -12.73 32.76
C CYS A 103 -3.45 -11.84 31.67
N TRP A 104 -2.93 -11.85 30.45
CA TRP A 104 -3.41 -11.05 29.35
C TRP A 104 -4.93 -11.25 29.13
N PRO A 105 -5.75 -10.21 28.92
CA PRO A 105 -5.43 -8.79 28.70
C PRO A 105 -5.41 -7.92 29.99
N TYR A 106 -5.05 -8.50 31.14
CA TYR A 106 -4.97 -7.79 32.41
C TYR A 106 -3.52 -7.55 32.82
N THR A 107 -3.25 -6.38 33.38
CA THR A 107 -1.99 -6.13 34.09
C THR A 107 -1.88 -7.02 35.33
N LEU A 108 -0.65 -7.38 35.72
CA LEU A 108 -0.37 -8.29 36.83
C LEU A 108 -1.06 -7.87 38.15
N ASP A 109 -1.18 -6.57 38.40
CA ASP A 109 -1.85 -6.05 39.60
C ASP A 109 -3.37 -6.32 39.57
N LYS A 110 -4.02 -6.21 38.41
CA LYS A 110 -5.48 -6.36 38.27
C LYS A 110 -5.93 -7.79 38.03
N CYS A 111 -5.07 -8.62 37.45
CA CYS A 111 -5.36 -10.00 37.11
C CYS A 111 -5.88 -10.81 38.31
N PHE A 112 -5.40 -10.52 39.53
CA PHE A 112 -5.80 -11.26 40.74
C PHE A 112 -6.67 -10.46 41.71
N THR A 113 -6.78 -9.14 41.58
CA THR A 113 -7.56 -8.29 42.51
C THR A 113 -8.92 -7.90 41.95
N ASP A 114 -8.96 -7.39 40.71
CA ASP A 114 -10.06 -6.57 40.20
C ASP A 114 -10.58 -7.05 38.83
N ARG A 115 -10.12 -8.21 38.33
CA ARG A 115 -10.65 -8.80 37.09
C ARG A 115 -12.12 -9.19 37.26
N LEU A 116 -12.95 -8.80 36.28
CA LEU A 116 -14.38 -9.14 36.24
C LEU A 116 -14.70 -10.25 35.23
N SER A 117 -13.73 -10.67 34.41
CA SER A 117 -13.83 -11.81 33.48
C SER A 117 -12.57 -12.68 33.53
N LEU A 118 -12.61 -13.83 32.82
CA LEU A 118 -11.46 -14.73 32.67
C LEU A 118 -10.39 -14.09 31.78
N THR A 119 -9.13 -14.52 31.95
CA THR A 119 -7.99 -14.14 31.10
C THR A 119 -8.07 -14.84 29.73
N GLY A 120 -7.30 -14.36 28.75
CA GLY A 120 -7.32 -14.84 27.37
C GLY A 120 -8.52 -14.38 26.55
N LYS A 121 -8.40 -14.50 25.23
CA LYS A 121 -9.45 -14.18 24.25
C LYS A 121 -10.60 -15.18 24.39
N PRO A 122 -11.84 -14.72 24.60
CA PRO A 122 -12.95 -15.60 24.90
C PRO A 122 -13.35 -16.45 23.69
N PRO A 123 -13.81 -17.71 23.88
CA PRO A 123 -14.13 -18.64 22.78
C PRO A 123 -15.12 -18.12 21.74
N GLU A 124 -15.97 -17.16 22.11
CA GLU A 124 -16.94 -16.55 21.22
C GLU A 124 -16.31 -15.59 20.20
N LEU A 125 -15.07 -15.15 20.42
CA LEU A 125 -14.31 -14.22 19.58
C LEU A 125 -13.14 -14.91 18.84
N THR A 126 -12.92 -16.20 19.10
CA THR A 126 -11.85 -17.00 18.50
C THR A 126 -12.40 -17.88 17.37
N GLU A 127 -11.65 -18.07 16.28
CA GLU A 127 -12.05 -18.99 15.21
C GLU A 127 -12.02 -20.46 15.66
N SER A 128 -11.10 -20.80 16.56
CA SER A 128 -10.94 -22.15 17.12
C SER A 128 -12.14 -22.59 17.97
N GLY A 129 -12.95 -21.64 18.43
CA GLY A 129 -14.05 -21.87 19.37
C GLY A 129 -13.57 -22.30 20.77
N ASN A 130 -12.28 -22.14 21.05
CA ASN A 130 -11.64 -22.37 22.34
C ASN A 130 -11.09 -21.05 22.86
N ARG A 131 -10.79 -20.98 24.16
CA ARG A 131 -10.15 -19.79 24.73
C ARG A 131 -8.69 -19.78 24.29
N GLU A 132 -8.27 -18.67 23.71
CA GLU A 132 -6.88 -18.45 23.26
C GLU A 132 -6.15 -17.59 24.29
N TYR A 133 -4.87 -17.90 24.48
CA TYR A 133 -3.96 -17.23 25.39
C TYR A 133 -2.64 -17.00 24.66
N LEU A 134 -1.86 -16.05 25.16
CA LEU A 134 -0.45 -15.91 24.78
C LEU A 134 0.31 -17.17 25.17
N ASP A 135 1.25 -17.55 24.31
CA ASP A 135 2.05 -18.76 24.41
C ASP A 135 3.46 -18.44 24.93
N PRO A 136 3.81 -18.80 26.19
CA PRO A 136 5.11 -18.51 26.81
C PRO A 136 6.32 -19.20 26.18
N THR A 137 6.08 -19.94 25.10
CA THR A 137 7.10 -20.63 24.32
C THR A 137 7.22 -20.10 22.89
N SER A 138 6.42 -19.11 22.50
CA SER A 138 6.37 -18.51 21.17
C SER A 138 6.32 -17.00 21.30
N SER A 139 7.35 -16.32 20.83
CA SER A 139 7.45 -14.86 21.03
C SER A 139 6.43 -14.04 20.25
N ASP A 140 5.78 -14.65 19.27
CA ASP A 140 4.75 -14.08 18.39
C ASP A 140 3.64 -15.15 18.31
N THR A 141 2.60 -14.99 19.13
CA THR A 141 1.58 -16.02 19.34
C THR A 141 0.65 -16.15 18.13
N ASP A 142 0.33 -15.05 17.46
CA ASP A 142 -0.61 -15.03 16.33
C ASP A 142 0.08 -15.09 14.95
N GLY A 143 1.41 -14.93 14.91
CA GLY A 143 2.28 -15.19 13.78
C GLY A 143 2.30 -14.05 12.76
N ASP A 144 2.15 -12.82 13.22
CA ASP A 144 1.95 -11.64 12.38
C ASP A 144 3.25 -10.83 12.15
N GLY A 145 4.33 -11.21 12.84
CA GLY A 145 5.64 -10.59 12.76
C GLY A 145 5.95 -9.59 13.88
N LEU A 146 5.00 -9.32 14.77
CA LEU A 146 5.18 -8.51 15.98
C LEU A 146 5.29 -9.42 17.21
N PRO A 147 6.29 -9.22 18.08
CA PRO A 147 6.35 -10.01 19.30
C PRO A 147 5.29 -9.61 20.33
N ASP A 148 4.75 -10.57 21.07
CA ASP A 148 3.62 -10.34 21.98
C ASP A 148 3.94 -9.23 23.01
N GLY A 149 5.13 -9.29 23.64
CA GLY A 149 5.57 -8.26 24.58
C GLY A 149 5.73 -6.87 23.95
N TYR A 150 6.13 -6.77 22.68
CA TYR A 150 6.15 -5.50 21.95
C TYR A 150 4.74 -4.94 21.80
N GLU A 151 3.80 -5.76 21.36
CA GLU A 151 2.40 -5.37 21.17
C GLU A 151 1.71 -4.98 22.48
N ILE A 152 1.94 -5.76 23.55
CA ILE A 152 1.49 -5.43 24.90
C ILE A 152 1.99 -4.04 25.29
N HIS A 153 3.27 -3.74 25.06
CA HIS A 153 3.83 -2.43 25.37
C HIS A 153 3.18 -1.32 24.54
N MET A 154 3.02 -1.52 23.22
CA MET A 154 2.38 -0.54 22.33
C MET A 154 0.91 -0.27 22.72
N CYS A 155 0.17 -1.33 23.04
CA CYS A 155 -1.22 -1.23 23.50
C CYS A 155 -1.34 -0.55 24.87
N THR A 156 -0.40 -0.77 25.79
CA THR A 156 -0.50 -0.28 27.17
C THR A 156 0.24 1.04 27.40
N GLU A 157 1.57 1.01 27.46
CA GLU A 157 2.43 2.16 27.72
C GLU A 157 2.58 3.07 26.49
N GLY A 158 2.49 2.51 25.28
CA GLY A 158 2.47 3.23 24.00
C GLY A 158 1.18 4.03 23.77
N GLY A 159 0.13 3.77 24.56
CA GLY A 159 -1.11 4.55 24.54
C GLY A 159 -2.05 4.25 23.38
N LEU A 160 -1.89 3.10 22.72
CA LEU A 160 -2.71 2.64 21.60
C LEU A 160 -3.86 1.71 22.01
N GLY A 161 -4.06 1.53 23.32
CA GLY A 161 -5.17 0.78 23.88
C GLY A 161 -5.90 1.57 24.97
N TYR A 162 -6.99 0.98 25.47
CA TYR A 162 -7.70 1.52 26.63
C TYR A 162 -8.24 0.42 27.53
N LEU A 163 -8.45 0.76 28.80
CA LEU A 163 -9.08 -0.15 29.76
C LEU A 163 -10.60 -0.13 29.61
N ASN A 164 -11.18 -1.31 29.40
CA ASN A 164 -12.62 -1.48 29.33
C ASN A 164 -13.27 -1.55 30.73
N ALA A 165 -14.60 -1.72 30.76
CA ALA A 165 -15.38 -1.78 32.00
C ALA A 165 -15.04 -3.00 32.90
N THR A 166 -14.38 -4.03 32.37
CA THR A 166 -13.94 -5.20 33.14
C THR A 166 -12.50 -5.09 33.63
N ASN A 167 -11.84 -3.94 33.44
CA ASN A 167 -10.42 -3.67 33.67
C ASN A 167 -9.46 -4.43 32.74
N ALA A 168 -9.96 -5.03 31.66
CA ALA A 168 -9.13 -5.61 30.62
C ALA A 168 -8.70 -4.52 29.65
N TRP A 169 -7.47 -4.63 29.12
CA TRP A 169 -7.04 -3.83 27.99
C TRP A 169 -7.82 -4.24 26.74
N THR A 170 -8.08 -3.24 25.91
CA THR A 170 -8.62 -3.41 24.57
C THR A 170 -7.67 -2.65 23.66
N CYS A 171 -6.93 -3.41 22.87
CA CYS A 171 -5.97 -2.91 21.91
C CYS A 171 -6.71 -2.51 20.63
N LEU A 172 -6.24 -1.45 19.98
CA LEU A 172 -6.85 -0.94 18.76
C LEU A 172 -6.16 -1.49 17.49
N TRP A 173 -4.85 -1.80 17.56
CA TRP A 173 -4.00 -2.17 16.41
C TRP A 173 -2.77 -3.04 16.74
N PHE A 174 -2.55 -3.35 18.02
CA PHE A 174 -1.40 -4.14 18.50
C PHE A 174 -1.98 -5.12 19.52
N ASP A 175 -2.80 -6.05 19.03
CA ASP A 175 -3.37 -7.12 19.84
C ASP A 175 -2.60 -8.41 19.57
N PRO A 176 -1.84 -8.94 20.54
CA PRO A 176 -0.98 -10.14 20.36
C PRO A 176 -1.74 -11.47 20.15
N LEU A 177 -3.03 -11.37 19.85
CA LEU A 177 -3.92 -12.48 19.51
C LEU A 177 -4.77 -12.14 18.26
N ASP A 178 -4.39 -11.13 17.49
CA ASP A 178 -5.03 -10.68 16.26
C ASP A 178 -4.04 -10.55 15.08
N PRO A 179 -3.94 -11.57 14.20
CA PRO A 179 -2.91 -11.60 13.15
C PRO A 179 -3.12 -10.59 12.00
N SER A 180 -4.16 -9.75 12.08
CA SER A 180 -4.37 -8.70 11.09
C SER A 180 -3.31 -7.61 11.12
N ASP A 181 -2.65 -7.43 12.28
CA ASP A 181 -1.77 -6.30 12.56
C ASP A 181 -0.51 -6.34 11.65
N SER A 182 -0.14 -7.52 11.15
CA SER A 182 0.89 -7.75 10.10
C SER A 182 0.84 -6.83 8.86
N THR A 183 -0.35 -6.38 8.46
CA THR A 183 -0.55 -5.55 7.25
C THR A 183 -1.20 -4.21 7.52
N GLU A 184 -1.45 -3.92 8.80
CA GLU A 184 -1.92 -2.62 9.24
C GLU A 184 -0.75 -1.63 9.19
N ASP A 185 -1.11 -0.39 8.87
CA ASP A 185 -0.18 0.71 8.65
C ASP A 185 -0.83 1.94 9.31
N ILE A 186 -0.51 2.12 10.59
CA ILE A 186 -1.36 2.91 11.49
C ILE A 186 -0.88 4.34 11.64
N ASP A 187 0.09 4.78 10.85
CA ASP A 187 0.76 6.05 11.04
C ASP A 187 -0.17 7.22 11.31
N ARG A 188 0.34 8.10 12.17
CA ARG A 188 -0.38 9.30 12.55
C ARG A 188 -0.47 10.27 11.37
N CYS A 189 -1.69 10.62 11.03
CA CYS A 189 -2.04 11.66 10.09
C CYS A 189 -1.69 13.08 10.60
N GLU A 190 -1.60 14.06 9.70
CA GLU A 190 -1.43 15.48 10.04
C GLU A 190 -2.51 16.03 11.00
N ASP A 191 -3.73 15.46 10.96
CA ASP A 191 -4.85 15.84 11.82
C ASP A 191 -4.87 15.11 13.17
N PHE A 192 -3.79 14.38 13.49
CA PHE A 192 -3.59 13.54 14.67
C PHE A 192 -4.45 12.27 14.73
N SER A 193 -5.22 11.95 13.68
CA SER A 193 -5.81 10.61 13.54
C SER A 193 -4.76 9.55 13.16
N PHE A 194 -5.16 8.29 13.12
CA PHE A 194 -4.28 7.15 12.80
C PHE A 194 -4.80 6.44 11.54
N GLY A 195 -3.90 5.75 10.83
CA GLY A 195 -4.21 4.97 9.63
C GLY A 195 -4.08 5.76 8.33
N CYS A 196 -3.23 6.80 8.30
CA CYS A 196 -2.84 7.41 7.02
C CYS A 196 -1.79 6.59 6.28
N GLY A 197 -0.96 5.90 7.06
CA GLY A 197 0.24 5.23 6.59
C GLY A 197 1.29 6.16 6.00
N ASP A 198 2.45 5.60 5.76
CA ASP A 198 3.59 6.27 5.13
C ASP A 198 4.11 5.52 3.90
N GLY A 199 3.44 4.41 3.55
CA GLY A 199 3.57 3.76 2.26
C GLY A 199 3.26 4.71 1.09
N PHE A 200 3.72 4.34 -0.10
CA PHE A 200 3.58 5.19 -1.28
C PHE A 200 3.24 4.38 -2.53
N ASP A 201 2.53 5.02 -3.45
CA ASP A 201 2.12 4.44 -4.73
C ASP A 201 3.35 4.24 -5.64
N VAL A 202 3.98 3.08 -5.51
CA VAL A 202 5.20 2.69 -6.24
C VAL A 202 4.88 2.55 -7.74
N ASN A 203 3.74 1.95 -8.05
CA ASN A 203 3.38 1.60 -9.43
C ASN A 203 2.69 2.76 -10.19
N ARG A 204 2.31 3.82 -9.48
CA ARG A 204 1.69 5.07 -9.93
C ARG A 204 0.28 4.92 -10.51
N ASP A 205 -0.51 3.97 -10.02
CA ASP A 205 -1.90 3.77 -10.45
C ASP A 205 -2.93 4.63 -9.69
N GLY A 206 -2.50 5.36 -8.66
CA GLY A 206 -3.30 6.25 -7.83
C GLY A 206 -3.88 5.60 -6.58
N HIS A 207 -3.49 4.37 -6.25
CA HIS A 207 -3.87 3.66 -5.04
C HIS A 207 -2.62 3.15 -4.30
N ILE A 208 -2.73 2.99 -2.98
CA ILE A 208 -1.71 2.33 -2.17
C ILE A 208 -2.32 0.98 -1.77
N ASP A 209 -1.87 -0.07 -2.44
CA ASP A 209 -2.29 -1.44 -2.12
C ASP A 209 -1.50 -1.99 -0.91
N VAL A 210 -1.92 -3.14 -0.38
CA VAL A 210 -1.27 -3.77 0.78
C VAL A 210 0.24 -4.04 0.55
N THR A 211 0.65 -4.23 -0.70
CA THR A 211 2.08 -4.44 -1.06
C THR A 211 2.89 -3.16 -1.21
N GLU A 212 2.24 -2.00 -1.06
CA GLU A 212 2.83 -0.66 -1.18
C GLU A 212 2.78 0.12 0.14
N ARG A 213 2.19 -0.50 1.17
CA ARG A 213 2.27 -0.04 2.56
C ARG A 213 3.65 -0.35 3.11
N TYR A 214 4.03 0.40 4.15
CA TYR A 214 5.10 0.01 5.03
C TYR A 214 4.44 -0.34 6.36
N SER A 215 4.27 -1.64 6.62
CA SER A 215 3.39 -2.07 7.72
C SER A 215 4.06 -1.97 9.08
N ASN A 216 3.25 -1.97 10.14
CA ASN A 216 3.73 -1.94 11.52
C ASN A 216 4.82 -3.01 11.82
N SER A 217 4.70 -4.19 11.21
CA SER A 217 5.66 -5.30 11.36
C SER A 217 6.95 -5.08 10.56
N GLU A 218 6.88 -4.48 9.37
CA GLU A 218 8.05 -4.08 8.58
C GLU A 218 8.82 -2.95 9.25
N GLU A 219 8.11 -2.04 9.90
CA GLU A 219 8.65 -0.96 10.71
C GLU A 219 9.37 -1.46 11.97
N TYR A 220 8.69 -2.31 12.76
CA TYR A 220 9.31 -2.93 13.94
C TYR A 220 10.58 -3.71 13.55
N SER A 221 10.53 -4.48 12.46
CA SER A 221 11.64 -5.32 12.01
C SER A 221 12.72 -4.56 11.23
N PHE A 222 12.58 -3.24 11.03
CA PHE A 222 13.53 -2.46 10.26
C PHE A 222 14.96 -2.59 10.82
N GLY A 223 15.89 -2.94 9.93
CA GLY A 223 17.31 -3.12 10.26
C GLY A 223 17.65 -4.42 10.99
N THR A 224 16.68 -5.32 11.22
CA THR A 224 16.95 -6.66 11.77
C THR A 224 17.86 -7.47 10.83
N PRO A 225 18.81 -8.26 11.36
CA PRO A 225 19.58 -9.20 10.55
C PRO A 225 18.71 -10.29 9.91
N GLU A 226 19.06 -10.78 8.72
CA GLU A 226 18.30 -11.84 8.03
C GLU A 226 18.10 -13.15 8.83
N ASN A 227 18.95 -13.40 9.83
CA ASN A 227 18.88 -14.59 10.67
C ASN A 227 18.32 -14.32 12.07
N TRP A 228 17.65 -13.18 12.27
CA TRP A 228 17.06 -12.78 13.54
C TRP A 228 15.92 -13.71 13.95
N ILE A 229 15.93 -14.14 15.21
CA ILE A 229 14.87 -14.93 15.81
C ILE A 229 14.69 -14.45 17.25
N THR A 230 13.52 -13.90 17.58
CA THR A 230 13.26 -13.28 18.88
C THR A 230 13.48 -14.26 20.03
N GLU A 231 13.06 -15.52 19.89
CA GLU A 231 13.25 -16.58 20.90
C GLU A 231 14.71 -16.88 21.22
N ARG A 232 15.63 -16.52 20.32
CA ARG A 232 17.08 -16.65 20.54
C ARG A 232 17.72 -15.34 20.92
N ASP A 233 17.40 -14.28 20.21
CA ASP A 233 18.18 -13.04 20.20
C ASP A 233 17.56 -11.95 21.09
N GLY A 234 16.28 -12.10 21.46
CA GLY A 234 15.47 -11.13 22.18
C GLY A 234 14.77 -10.14 21.25
N LEU A 235 14.02 -9.22 21.86
CA LEU A 235 13.35 -8.13 21.18
C LEU A 235 14.35 -7.21 20.44
N TRP A 236 13.86 -6.61 19.36
CA TRP A 236 14.61 -5.64 18.54
C TRP A 236 14.67 -4.26 19.19
N CYS A 237 15.31 -4.19 20.35
CA CYS A 237 15.55 -2.99 21.13
C CYS A 237 16.95 -2.97 21.74
N SER A 238 17.34 -1.85 22.32
CA SER A 238 18.60 -1.66 23.04
C SER A 238 18.32 -1.11 24.43
N GLY A 239 19.00 -1.65 25.44
CA GLY A 239 18.88 -1.18 26.82
C GLY A 239 17.65 -1.74 27.54
N ILE A 240 16.98 -0.92 28.35
CA ILE A 240 15.82 -1.35 29.14
C ILE A 240 14.57 -0.61 28.66
N ILE A 241 13.55 -1.36 28.25
CA ILE A 241 12.22 -0.83 27.94
C ILE A 241 11.35 -0.86 29.21
N PRO A 242 10.74 0.27 29.62
CA PRO A 242 9.85 0.31 30.78
C PRO A 242 8.67 -0.66 30.62
N GLY A 243 8.40 -1.44 31.67
CA GLY A 243 7.26 -2.37 31.69
C GLY A 243 7.56 -3.77 31.16
N MET A 244 8.76 -4.00 30.62
CA MET A 244 9.22 -5.31 30.12
C MET A 244 10.20 -6.00 31.07
N SER A 245 10.50 -7.26 30.79
CA SER A 245 11.59 -8.04 31.39
C SER A 245 12.94 -7.32 31.25
N GLU A 246 13.79 -7.34 32.30
CA GLU A 246 15.09 -6.62 32.32
C GLU A 246 16.06 -7.08 31.22
N ASN A 247 15.88 -8.28 30.66
CA ASN A 247 16.72 -8.85 29.61
C ASN A 247 15.94 -9.12 28.31
N ALA A 248 14.83 -8.40 28.08
CA ALA A 248 14.01 -8.57 26.88
C ALA A 248 14.77 -8.17 25.60
N CYS A 249 15.53 -7.07 25.67
CA CYS A 249 16.26 -6.55 24.51
C CYS A 249 17.52 -7.34 24.21
N GLN A 250 17.87 -7.37 22.92
CA GLN A 250 19.17 -7.85 22.49
C GLN A 250 20.35 -7.01 23.04
N GLU A 251 21.54 -7.62 23.16
CA GLU A 251 22.72 -7.01 23.80
C GLU A 251 23.81 -6.49 22.84
N SER A 252 23.70 -6.80 21.54
CA SER A 252 24.80 -6.65 20.58
C SER A 252 24.82 -5.33 19.82
N ILE A 253 23.65 -4.75 19.58
CA ILE A 253 23.42 -3.54 18.81
C ILE A 253 22.95 -2.45 19.75
N VAL A 254 23.44 -1.23 19.55
CA VAL A 254 23.05 -0.07 20.35
C VAL A 254 22.67 1.05 19.41
N ARG A 255 21.76 1.92 19.85
CA ARG A 255 21.39 3.11 19.09
C ARG A 255 22.63 4.01 18.93
N PRO A 256 22.80 4.69 17.77
CA PRO A 256 23.94 5.60 17.56
C PRO A 256 24.07 6.69 18.63
N THR A 257 22.95 7.12 19.21
CA THR A 257 22.83 8.09 20.31
C THR A 257 23.23 7.53 21.67
N GLY A 258 23.27 6.20 21.82
CA GLY A 258 23.68 5.49 23.04
C GLY A 258 22.63 5.45 24.16
N ASP A 259 21.38 5.78 23.85
CA ASP A 259 20.21 5.69 24.73
C ASP A 259 19.41 4.41 24.48
N ASP A 260 18.55 4.08 25.45
CA ASP A 260 17.67 2.91 25.43
C ASP A 260 16.45 3.17 24.52
N GLY A 261 15.97 2.15 23.82
CA GLY A 261 14.80 2.26 22.96
C GLY A 261 14.73 1.19 21.87
N TRP A 262 13.66 1.24 21.07
CA TRP A 262 13.47 0.39 19.89
C TRP A 262 14.54 0.68 18.82
N LEU A 263 14.91 -0.37 18.09
CA LEU A 263 15.89 -0.29 17.00
C LEU A 263 15.24 -0.17 15.61
N GLY A 264 13.98 -0.59 15.45
CA GLY A 264 13.18 -0.35 14.24
C GLY A 264 12.71 1.11 14.13
N THR A 265 11.80 1.40 13.20
CA THR A 265 11.09 2.70 13.12
C THR A 265 9.94 2.73 14.14
N ASP A 266 9.23 3.87 14.28
CA ASP A 266 8.10 4.02 15.22
C ASP A 266 6.79 3.91 14.44
N PRO A 267 6.02 2.78 14.54
CA PRO A 267 4.81 2.55 13.74
C PRO A 267 3.65 3.52 13.94
N THR A 268 3.84 4.52 14.78
CA THR A 268 2.87 5.58 15.02
C THR A 268 3.22 6.87 14.31
N ARG A 269 4.31 6.89 13.55
CA ARG A 269 4.90 8.07 12.93
C ARG A 269 5.35 7.76 11.52
N SER A 270 4.79 8.51 10.58
CA SER A 270 5.18 8.42 9.18
C SER A 270 6.60 8.88 8.87
N ASP A 271 7.33 9.41 9.86
CA ASP A 271 8.65 10.02 9.71
C ASP A 271 9.33 9.96 11.10
N SER A 272 10.08 8.89 11.32
CA SER A 272 10.55 8.41 12.61
C SER A 272 12.00 8.75 12.91
N ASP A 273 12.65 9.65 12.17
CA ASP A 273 14.05 9.93 12.41
C ASP A 273 14.36 10.23 13.88
N TYR A 274 15.21 9.40 14.47
CA TYR A 274 15.55 9.55 15.87
C TYR A 274 16.77 10.43 16.08
N TYR A 275 17.67 10.48 15.08
CA TYR A 275 18.97 11.08 15.24
C TYR A 275 19.46 11.75 13.96
N SER A 276 20.46 12.60 14.12
CA SER A 276 21.23 13.19 13.03
C SER A 276 22.73 13.12 13.31
N TRP A 277 23.53 12.98 12.28
CA TRP A 277 24.99 13.02 12.35
C TRP A 277 25.51 14.45 12.38
N SER A 278 26.10 14.85 13.51
CA SER A 278 26.93 16.04 13.60
C SER A 278 28.40 15.62 13.57
N ASP A 279 29.01 15.70 12.39
CA ASP A 279 30.37 15.22 12.08
C ASP A 279 30.58 13.72 12.38
N LEU A 280 30.93 13.36 13.62
CA LEU A 280 31.25 12.01 14.07
C LEU A 280 30.37 11.55 15.24
N LEU A 281 29.41 12.37 15.66
CA LEU A 281 28.54 12.10 16.80
C LEU A 281 27.08 12.16 16.36
N ALA A 282 26.36 11.07 16.60
CA ALA A 282 24.91 11.05 16.46
C ALA A 282 24.29 11.85 17.60
N THR A 283 23.39 12.76 17.25
CA THR A 283 22.64 13.60 18.20
C THR A 283 21.16 13.29 18.05
N GLY A 284 20.52 12.93 19.16
CA GLY A 284 19.08 12.68 19.16
C GLY A 284 18.28 13.94 18.81
N LEU A 285 17.22 13.75 18.02
CA LEU A 285 16.34 14.83 17.59
C LEU A 285 15.30 15.16 18.66
N VAL A 286 14.98 16.45 18.78
CA VAL A 286 13.92 16.92 19.68
C VAL A 286 12.55 16.77 19.02
N ILE A 287 12.52 16.95 17.70
CA ILE A 287 11.36 16.73 16.84
C ILE A 287 11.86 15.69 15.84
N PRO A 288 11.35 14.45 15.90
CA PRO A 288 11.65 13.44 14.91
C PRO A 288 11.28 13.89 13.51
N GLY A 289 12.04 13.38 12.57
CA GLY A 289 11.84 13.49 11.14
C GLY A 289 12.61 14.57 10.41
N ASP A 290 12.81 14.33 9.12
CA ASP A 290 13.48 15.22 8.18
C ASP A 290 12.60 15.66 7.00
N GLY A 291 11.40 15.12 6.92
CA GLY A 291 10.41 15.42 5.89
C GLY A 291 10.35 14.40 4.75
N ILE A 292 11.09 13.30 4.83
CA ILE A 292 10.93 12.11 4.00
C ILE A 292 10.23 11.03 4.84
N PRO A 293 9.18 10.35 4.34
CA PRO A 293 8.51 9.30 5.10
C PRO A 293 9.30 7.99 5.18
N ASP A 294 9.13 7.23 6.27
CA ASP A 294 9.94 6.05 6.53
C ASP A 294 9.79 4.99 5.43
N GLY A 295 8.56 4.76 4.97
CA GLY A 295 8.26 3.85 3.86
C GLY A 295 9.00 4.22 2.56
N TRP A 296 9.16 5.51 2.27
CA TRP A 296 9.96 5.97 1.12
C TRP A 296 11.44 5.66 1.33
N GLU A 297 11.96 6.05 2.48
CA GLU A 297 13.36 5.84 2.83
C GLU A 297 13.76 4.37 2.79
N ALA A 298 12.96 3.50 3.41
CA ALA A 298 13.17 2.06 3.43
C ALA A 298 13.18 1.47 2.02
N HIS A 299 12.28 1.91 1.14
CA HIS A 299 12.20 1.42 -0.24
C HIS A 299 13.44 1.79 -1.08
N TYR A 300 13.96 3.01 -0.91
CA TYR A 300 15.12 3.50 -1.66
C TYR A 300 16.47 3.22 -0.97
N GLY A 301 16.45 2.60 0.21
CA GLY A 301 17.65 2.18 0.94
C GLY A 301 18.33 3.31 1.71
N LEU A 302 17.58 4.33 2.10
CA LEU A 302 17.95 5.32 3.11
C LEU A 302 17.75 4.71 4.52
N ASP A 303 18.22 5.38 5.58
CA ASP A 303 18.02 4.93 6.97
C ASP A 303 16.93 5.81 7.61
N PRO A 304 15.67 5.34 7.73
CA PRO A 304 14.52 6.11 8.27
C PRO A 304 14.60 6.56 9.73
N ARG A 305 15.77 6.36 10.33
CA ARG A 305 16.07 6.75 11.70
C ARG A 305 17.08 7.90 11.71
N ASN A 306 17.62 8.27 10.55
CA ASN A 306 18.75 9.16 10.35
C ASN A 306 18.42 10.36 9.44
N ALA A 307 17.92 11.43 10.03
CA ALA A 307 17.59 12.71 9.37
C ALA A 307 18.71 13.41 8.58
N SER A 308 19.93 12.90 8.61
CA SER A 308 21.07 13.49 7.90
C SER A 308 21.23 13.00 6.49
N ASP A 309 20.60 11.88 6.11
CA ASP A 309 20.65 11.39 4.75
C ASP A 309 19.67 12.13 3.83
N ALA A 310 18.60 12.77 4.31
CA ALA A 310 17.75 13.63 3.47
C ALA A 310 18.50 14.66 2.63
N ILE A 311 19.57 15.26 3.16
CA ILE A 311 20.35 16.30 2.47
C ILE A 311 21.50 15.76 1.63
N LEU A 312 21.70 14.44 1.62
CA LEU A 312 22.71 13.80 0.79
C LEU A 312 22.18 13.57 -0.62
N ASP A 313 23.08 13.68 -1.60
CA ASP A 313 22.83 13.29 -2.99
C ASP A 313 23.48 11.91 -3.18
N SER A 314 22.67 10.87 -2.99
CA SER A 314 23.14 9.49 -2.91
C SER A 314 23.61 8.94 -4.27
N ASP A 315 22.99 9.41 -5.36
CA ASP A 315 23.26 8.93 -6.72
C ASP A 315 24.15 9.87 -7.56
N ASN A 316 24.43 11.07 -7.03
CA ASN A 316 25.28 12.12 -7.60
C ASN A 316 24.77 12.65 -8.94
N ASP A 317 23.46 12.83 -9.09
CA ASP A 317 22.84 13.33 -10.31
C ASP A 317 22.66 14.87 -10.35
N GLY A 318 23.07 15.56 -9.28
CA GLY A 318 23.07 17.01 -9.16
C GLY A 318 23.74 17.76 -10.33
N TRP A 319 23.30 19.01 -10.56
CA TRP A 319 23.68 19.82 -11.73
C TRP A 319 24.37 21.13 -11.35
N ASP A 320 25.63 21.28 -11.79
CA ASP A 320 26.43 22.52 -11.73
C ASP A 320 25.74 23.65 -12.54
N ALA A 321 24.90 24.43 -11.85
CA ALA A 321 24.00 25.40 -12.44
C ALA A 321 24.74 26.65 -12.87
N ASP A 322 25.75 27.07 -12.09
CA ASP A 322 26.54 28.26 -12.37
C ASP A 322 27.81 28.00 -13.21
N ARG A 323 28.14 26.73 -13.42
CA ARG A 323 29.25 26.21 -14.24
C ARG A 323 30.62 26.55 -13.68
N ASP A 324 30.76 26.62 -12.36
CA ASP A 324 32.03 26.86 -11.70
C ASP A 324 32.90 25.59 -11.55
N GLY A 325 32.33 24.43 -11.89
CA GLY A 325 32.99 23.12 -11.87
C GLY A 325 32.80 22.34 -10.56
N TYR A 326 31.94 22.82 -9.66
CA TYR A 326 31.55 22.14 -8.44
C TYR A 326 30.02 21.95 -8.41
N VAL A 327 29.56 20.99 -7.63
CA VAL A 327 28.15 20.83 -7.27
C VAL A 327 28.09 21.08 -5.77
N ILE A 328 27.43 22.17 -5.38
CA ILE A 328 27.32 22.58 -3.98
C ILE A 328 26.29 21.69 -3.27
N PRO A 329 26.67 21.00 -2.16
CA PRO A 329 25.75 20.16 -1.39
C PRO A 329 24.74 20.98 -0.59
N ASP A 330 23.64 20.33 -0.24
CA ASP A 330 22.62 20.91 0.62
C ASP A 330 23.05 20.95 2.08
N THR A 331 22.59 21.99 2.79
CA THR A 331 22.92 22.17 4.22
C THR A 331 21.77 21.86 5.16
N SER A 332 20.54 21.85 4.64
CA SER A 332 19.32 21.50 5.36
C SER A 332 18.18 21.32 4.34
N THR A 333 17.17 20.54 4.67
CA THR A 333 15.93 20.41 3.87
C THR A 333 15.28 21.77 3.55
N ALA A 334 15.29 22.70 4.51
CA ALA A 334 14.77 24.07 4.32
C ALA A 334 15.59 24.96 3.35
N THR A 335 16.81 24.57 2.99
CA THR A 335 17.69 25.31 2.07
C THR A 335 18.08 24.51 0.83
N ALA A 336 17.49 23.33 0.65
CA ALA A 336 17.82 22.40 -0.44
C ALA A 336 17.70 23.07 -1.82
N ALA A 337 16.64 23.86 -2.03
CA ALA A 337 16.42 24.61 -3.26
C ALA A 337 17.51 25.65 -3.63
N TRP A 338 18.51 25.90 -2.77
CA TRP A 338 19.64 26.78 -3.04
C TRP A 338 20.94 26.04 -3.34
N GLY A 339 21.01 24.74 -3.06
CA GLY A 339 22.12 23.89 -3.48
C GLY A 339 22.07 23.57 -4.97
N GLU A 340 23.09 22.85 -5.42
CA GLU A 340 23.16 22.30 -6.77
C GLU A 340 23.16 20.76 -6.76
N ALA A 341 23.44 20.16 -5.60
CA ALA A 341 23.14 18.77 -5.35
C ALA A 341 21.63 18.59 -5.43
N PHE A 342 21.20 17.48 -6.01
CA PHE A 342 19.80 17.09 -5.99
C PHE A 342 19.68 16.06 -4.87
N SER A 343 19.29 16.53 -3.68
CA SER A 343 19.30 15.67 -2.49
C SER A 343 18.14 14.69 -2.46
N ASN A 344 18.27 13.63 -1.65
CA ASN A 344 17.22 12.63 -1.43
C ASN A 344 15.87 13.29 -1.06
N TYR A 345 15.90 14.38 -0.29
CA TYR A 345 14.72 15.18 0.03
C TYR A 345 14.10 15.85 -1.20
N GLU A 346 14.91 16.43 -2.09
CA GLU A 346 14.39 17.02 -3.32
C GLU A 346 13.83 15.97 -4.28
N GLU A 347 14.42 14.77 -4.33
CA GLU A 347 13.86 13.63 -5.05
C GLU A 347 12.47 13.26 -4.52
N TYR A 348 12.33 13.14 -3.20
CA TYR A 348 11.04 12.87 -2.57
C TYR A 348 10.03 13.98 -2.87
N MET A 349 10.43 15.26 -2.80
CA MET A 349 9.53 16.38 -3.11
C MET A 349 9.06 16.36 -4.57
N VAL A 350 9.90 15.91 -5.50
CA VAL A 350 9.51 15.70 -6.91
C VAL A 350 8.55 14.52 -7.07
N TYR A 351 8.68 13.47 -6.25
CA TYR A 351 7.71 12.38 -6.23
C TYR A 351 6.36 12.81 -5.65
N TYR A 352 6.37 13.44 -4.47
CA TYR A 352 5.16 13.84 -3.74
C TYR A 352 4.29 14.76 -4.61
N ASP A 353 4.91 15.79 -5.20
CA ASP A 353 4.31 16.77 -6.14
C ASP A 353 2.88 17.22 -5.77
N GLU A 354 2.48 17.19 -4.49
CA GLU A 354 1.12 17.46 -4.01
C GLU A 354 0.01 16.74 -4.82
N GLY A 355 0.27 15.52 -5.28
CA GLY A 355 -0.68 14.77 -6.13
C GLY A 355 -0.71 15.21 -7.61
N SER A 356 0.24 16.04 -8.04
CA SER A 356 0.31 16.65 -9.37
C SER A 356 1.16 15.88 -10.39
N TRP A 357 1.55 14.64 -10.10
CA TRP A 357 2.41 13.85 -10.96
C TRP A 357 1.85 13.66 -12.38
N VAL A 358 2.71 13.24 -13.30
CA VAL A 358 2.37 13.06 -14.72
C VAL A 358 1.37 11.91 -14.89
N LYS A 359 0.07 12.24 -14.85
CA LYS A 359 -1.04 11.33 -15.20
C LYS A 359 -1.42 11.49 -16.67
N PRO A 360 -1.56 10.39 -17.44
CA PRO A 360 -2.06 10.48 -18.80
C PRO A 360 -3.55 10.86 -18.77
N GLY A 361 -3.97 11.76 -19.65
CA GLY A 361 -5.36 12.22 -19.71
C GLY A 361 -5.48 13.72 -19.93
N ILE A 362 -6.46 14.33 -19.27
CA ILE A 362 -6.74 15.77 -19.36
C ILE A 362 -6.57 16.41 -18.01
N ARG A 363 -5.85 17.52 -17.98
CA ARG A 363 -5.69 18.37 -16.80
C ARG A 363 -6.10 19.81 -17.13
N GLY A 364 -6.78 20.48 -16.22
CA GLY A 364 -7.22 21.86 -16.42
C GLY A 364 -7.47 22.59 -15.11
N THR A 365 -7.25 23.90 -15.11
CA THR A 365 -7.54 24.77 -13.95
C THR A 365 -8.35 25.98 -14.40
N ALA A 366 -9.07 26.61 -13.47
CA ALA A 366 -9.78 27.84 -13.75
C ALA A 366 -8.77 28.97 -14.02
N GLY A 367 -8.83 29.59 -15.20
CA GLY A 367 -7.84 30.60 -15.62
C GLY A 367 -7.78 31.89 -14.79
N THR A 368 -8.62 32.03 -13.76
CA THR A 368 -8.67 33.20 -12.86
C THR A 368 -8.02 32.99 -11.50
N SER A 369 -7.54 31.79 -11.19
CA SER A 369 -6.97 31.45 -9.88
C SER A 369 -5.52 31.00 -10.02
N HIS A 370 -4.59 31.67 -9.33
CA HIS A 370 -3.21 31.18 -9.17
C HIS A 370 -3.13 29.95 -8.24
N ASP A 371 -4.15 29.76 -7.40
CA ASP A 371 -4.31 28.67 -6.42
C ASP A 371 -5.58 27.83 -6.72
N GLY A 372 -5.94 27.72 -7.99
CA GLY A 372 -7.16 27.02 -8.39
C GLY A 372 -6.98 25.52 -8.32
N THR A 373 -7.96 24.81 -7.73
CA THR A 373 -8.04 23.35 -7.81
C THR A 373 -7.86 22.90 -9.25
N VAL A 374 -6.90 22.00 -9.47
CA VAL A 374 -6.65 21.44 -10.78
C VAL A 374 -7.56 20.23 -10.98
N LEU A 375 -8.41 20.28 -12.02
CA LEU A 375 -9.24 19.18 -12.44
C LEU A 375 -8.41 18.22 -13.29
N THR A 376 -8.47 16.94 -12.97
CA THR A 376 -7.79 15.86 -13.71
C THR A 376 -8.82 14.81 -14.11
N PHE A 377 -8.76 14.35 -15.36
CA PHE A 377 -9.63 13.33 -15.93
C PHE A 377 -8.78 12.28 -16.65
N ASP A 378 -8.95 11.02 -16.28
CA ASP A 378 -8.27 9.86 -16.88
C ASP A 378 -9.23 8.65 -16.95
N GLN A 379 -8.71 7.44 -17.21
CA GLN A 379 -9.53 6.22 -17.27
C GLN A 379 -10.00 5.72 -15.90
N SER A 380 -9.28 6.05 -14.82
CA SER A 380 -9.58 5.65 -13.44
C SER A 380 -10.59 6.59 -12.78
N THR A 381 -10.61 7.86 -13.18
CA THR A 381 -11.54 8.86 -12.63
C THR A 381 -13.00 8.46 -12.82
N GLN A 382 -13.88 8.87 -11.90
CA GLN A 382 -15.33 8.62 -12.02
C GLN A 382 -15.91 9.14 -13.35
N THR A 383 -15.41 10.30 -13.81
CA THR A 383 -15.73 10.86 -15.13
C THR A 383 -14.67 10.41 -16.15
N GLN A 384 -14.81 9.17 -16.60
CA GLN A 384 -13.80 8.48 -17.41
C GLN A 384 -13.58 9.10 -18.80
N LEU A 385 -12.39 8.88 -19.33
CA LEU A 385 -12.05 8.96 -20.75
C LEU A 385 -12.08 7.58 -21.41
N VAL A 386 -12.38 7.52 -22.72
CA VAL A 386 -12.23 6.29 -23.52
C VAL A 386 -10.79 5.79 -23.46
N ASP A 387 -9.83 6.69 -23.70
CA ASP A 387 -8.41 6.42 -23.67
C ASP A 387 -7.65 7.64 -23.17
N ALA A 388 -6.59 7.38 -22.40
CA ALA A 388 -5.79 8.42 -21.76
C ALA A 388 -4.79 9.09 -22.72
N ALA A 389 -4.50 8.50 -23.89
CA ALA A 389 -3.67 9.12 -24.93
C ALA A 389 -4.50 10.13 -25.74
N VAL A 390 -4.77 11.26 -25.12
CA VAL A 390 -5.50 12.38 -25.71
C VAL A 390 -4.60 13.14 -26.68
N HIS A 391 -5.08 13.34 -27.91
CA HIS A 391 -4.37 14.12 -28.94
C HIS A 391 -5.12 15.40 -29.33
N THR A 392 -6.42 15.50 -29.08
CA THR A 392 -7.21 16.69 -29.48
C THR A 392 -8.35 16.99 -28.52
N MET A 393 -8.61 18.27 -28.27
CA MET A 393 -9.74 18.76 -27.48
C MET A 393 -10.49 19.84 -28.26
N ILE A 394 -11.81 19.68 -28.39
CA ILE A 394 -12.69 20.60 -29.11
C ILE A 394 -13.73 21.13 -28.13
N LYS A 395 -13.80 22.46 -27.99
CA LYS A 395 -14.80 23.11 -27.15
C LYS A 395 -16.20 23.02 -27.78
N ASP A 396 -17.20 22.65 -26.97
CA ASP A 396 -18.62 22.70 -27.31
C ASP A 396 -19.34 23.70 -26.41
N SER A 397 -19.14 24.99 -26.70
CA SER A 397 -19.60 26.10 -25.87
C SER A 397 -21.13 26.14 -25.66
N GLU A 398 -21.91 25.64 -26.62
CA GLU A 398 -23.38 25.66 -26.53
C GLU A 398 -23.92 24.73 -25.46
N GLN A 399 -23.21 23.63 -25.20
CA GLN A 399 -23.62 22.59 -24.25
C GLN A 399 -22.71 22.54 -23.02
N GLN A 400 -21.76 23.47 -22.90
CA GLN A 400 -20.74 23.52 -21.84
C GLN A 400 -19.91 22.24 -21.71
N ARG A 401 -19.60 21.59 -22.84
CA ARG A 401 -18.83 20.34 -22.89
C ARG A 401 -17.52 20.50 -23.66
N ILE A 402 -16.66 19.50 -23.54
CA ILE A 402 -15.44 19.31 -24.32
C ILE A 402 -15.54 17.97 -25.03
N ILE A 403 -15.22 17.95 -26.32
CA ILE A 403 -15.12 16.72 -27.11
C ILE A 403 -13.64 16.37 -27.20
N VAL A 404 -13.28 15.22 -26.67
CA VAL A 404 -11.91 14.74 -26.49
C VAL A 404 -11.65 13.63 -27.48
N GLY A 405 -10.65 13.82 -28.34
CA GLY A 405 -10.12 12.81 -29.24
C GLY A 405 -8.96 12.09 -28.58
N SER A 406 -9.13 10.79 -28.37
CA SER A 406 -8.14 9.89 -27.79
C SER A 406 -7.83 8.75 -28.75
N LYS A 407 -6.73 8.03 -28.52
CA LYS A 407 -6.22 7.03 -29.46
C LYS A 407 -7.27 5.98 -29.87
N TYR A 408 -8.14 5.56 -28.96
CA TYR A 408 -9.14 4.51 -29.22
C TYR A 408 -10.59 5.01 -29.25
N GLY A 409 -10.83 6.31 -29.19
CA GLY A 409 -12.18 6.85 -29.35
C GLY A 409 -12.36 8.30 -28.97
N VAL A 410 -13.64 8.70 -28.94
CA VAL A 410 -14.05 10.08 -28.63
C VAL A 410 -14.78 10.08 -27.30
N THR A 411 -14.43 11.00 -26.41
CA THR A 411 -15.16 11.23 -25.15
C THR A 411 -15.79 12.61 -25.19
N THR A 412 -17.10 12.71 -24.94
CA THR A 412 -17.72 14.02 -24.68
C THR A 412 -17.83 14.21 -23.18
N LEU A 413 -17.13 15.21 -22.65
CA LEU A 413 -16.91 15.46 -21.24
C LEU A 413 -17.59 16.78 -20.83
N ASP A 414 -18.43 16.74 -19.80
CA ASP A 414 -18.84 17.93 -19.04
C ASP A 414 -17.93 18.05 -17.80
N PRO A 415 -16.93 18.95 -17.80
CA PRO A 415 -15.96 19.05 -16.71
C PRO A 415 -16.57 19.62 -15.42
N PHE A 416 -17.74 20.24 -15.47
CA PHE A 416 -18.39 20.84 -14.29
C PHE A 416 -19.58 20.03 -13.79
N GLY A 417 -20.23 19.31 -14.71
CA GLY A 417 -21.31 18.38 -14.41
C GLY A 417 -20.83 16.96 -14.05
N GLU A 418 -19.54 16.68 -14.20
CA GLU A 418 -18.90 15.36 -13.93
C GLU A 418 -19.51 14.19 -14.73
N ILE A 419 -20.02 14.47 -15.93
CA ILE A 419 -20.65 13.47 -16.81
C ILE A 419 -19.79 13.32 -18.07
N SER A 420 -19.47 12.07 -18.42
CA SER A 420 -18.85 11.72 -19.70
C SER A 420 -19.73 10.79 -20.53
N SER A 421 -19.65 10.90 -21.86
CA SER A 421 -20.19 9.90 -22.79
C SER A 421 -19.06 9.34 -23.64
N LEU A 422 -18.91 8.02 -23.61
CA LEU A 422 -17.78 7.29 -24.18
C LEU A 422 -18.16 6.72 -25.55
N HIS A 423 -17.38 7.04 -26.58
CA HIS A 423 -17.60 6.61 -27.95
C HIS A 423 -16.37 5.91 -28.51
N ASN A 424 -16.31 4.58 -28.32
CA ASN A 424 -15.20 3.74 -28.74
C ASN A 424 -15.12 3.57 -30.27
N LEU A 425 -13.89 3.48 -30.79
CA LEU A 425 -13.61 3.03 -32.15
C LEU A 425 -13.68 1.50 -32.26
N ARG A 426 -13.66 1.01 -33.50
CA ARG A 426 -13.63 -0.42 -33.77
C ARG A 426 -12.26 -0.99 -33.34
N PRO A 427 -12.18 -2.23 -32.83
CA PRO A 427 -10.91 -2.84 -32.47
C PRO A 427 -9.91 -2.82 -33.63
N GLY A 428 -8.68 -2.39 -33.36
CA GLY A 428 -7.60 -2.27 -34.35
C GLY A 428 -7.55 -0.94 -35.12
N VAL A 429 -8.52 -0.04 -34.91
CA VAL A 429 -8.48 1.33 -35.43
C VAL A 429 -7.90 2.27 -34.37
N GLU A 430 -6.87 3.03 -34.75
CA GLU A 430 -6.23 4.03 -33.89
C GLU A 430 -6.43 5.42 -34.50
N MET A 431 -6.99 6.35 -33.74
CA MET A 431 -7.18 7.74 -34.15
C MET A 431 -5.98 8.60 -33.75
N THR A 432 -5.57 9.47 -34.66
CA THR A 432 -4.39 10.33 -34.51
C THR A 432 -4.72 11.82 -34.58
N SER A 433 -5.84 12.17 -35.23
CA SER A 433 -6.30 13.55 -35.35
C SER A 433 -7.83 13.60 -35.44
N MET A 434 -8.42 14.69 -34.95
CA MET A 434 -9.86 14.91 -34.95
C MET A 434 -10.14 16.39 -35.21
N VAL A 435 -11.04 16.68 -36.16
CA VAL A 435 -11.46 18.04 -36.52
C VAL A 435 -12.98 18.09 -36.49
N ARG A 436 -13.56 19.14 -35.87
CA ARG A 436 -15.00 19.41 -35.94
C ARG A 436 -15.25 20.35 -37.10
N TRP A 437 -16.19 19.99 -37.97
CA TRP A 437 -16.59 20.81 -39.10
C TRP A 437 -18.11 21.03 -39.14
N SER A 438 -18.48 22.29 -39.38
CA SER A 438 -19.85 22.77 -39.31
C SER A 438 -20.20 23.59 -40.57
N PRO A 439 -20.55 22.93 -41.70
CA PRO A 439 -20.82 23.58 -42.99
C PRO A 439 -22.08 24.49 -43.00
N GLY A 440 -22.84 24.54 -41.90
CA GLY A 440 -23.87 25.54 -41.69
C GLY A 440 -24.89 25.19 -40.60
N GLY A 441 -25.22 26.20 -39.76
CA GLY A 441 -26.37 26.23 -38.86
C GLY A 441 -26.43 25.10 -37.82
N ASN A 442 -27.07 24.00 -38.19
CA ASN A 442 -27.42 22.89 -37.28
C ASN A 442 -26.78 21.54 -37.67
N SER A 443 -25.92 21.49 -38.68
CA SER A 443 -25.22 20.26 -39.08
C SER A 443 -23.78 20.29 -38.60
N ASP A 444 -23.43 19.31 -37.77
CA ASP A 444 -22.09 19.11 -37.23
C ASP A 444 -21.55 17.73 -37.61
N PHE A 445 -20.27 17.70 -37.95
CA PHE A 445 -19.54 16.49 -38.29
C PHE A 445 -18.19 16.49 -37.58
N LEU A 446 -17.72 15.30 -37.21
CA LEU A 446 -16.31 15.08 -36.88
C LEU A 446 -15.62 14.44 -38.08
N VAL A 447 -14.47 14.95 -38.43
CA VAL A 447 -13.55 14.32 -39.37
C VAL A 447 -12.38 13.78 -38.55
N ILE A 448 -12.15 12.47 -38.62
CA ILE A 448 -11.13 11.77 -37.85
C ILE A 448 -10.08 11.16 -38.77
N GLY A 449 -8.83 11.35 -38.42
CA GLY A 449 -7.68 10.70 -39.06
C GLY A 449 -7.30 9.47 -38.25
N THR A 450 -7.15 8.33 -38.92
CA THR A 450 -6.83 7.06 -38.29
C THR A 450 -5.66 6.36 -38.98
N ASN A 451 -5.21 5.25 -38.40
CA ASN A 451 -4.27 4.33 -39.04
C ASN A 451 -4.78 3.72 -40.36
N LEU A 452 -6.08 3.85 -40.69
CA LEU A 452 -6.67 3.39 -41.95
C LEU A 452 -6.86 4.51 -42.98
N GLY A 453 -7.17 5.73 -42.54
CA GLY A 453 -7.42 6.86 -43.42
C GLY A 453 -8.18 7.99 -42.76
N VAL A 454 -8.92 8.78 -43.55
CA VAL A 454 -9.69 9.94 -43.08
C VAL A 454 -11.18 9.64 -43.17
N HIS A 455 -11.87 9.67 -42.04
CA HIS A 455 -13.27 9.28 -41.92
C HIS A 455 -14.11 10.45 -41.43
N CYS A 456 -15.37 10.52 -41.83
CA CYS A 456 -16.36 11.39 -41.22
C CYS A 456 -17.22 10.61 -40.22
N VAL A 457 -17.74 11.32 -39.22
CA VAL A 457 -18.70 10.84 -38.23
C VAL A 457 -19.78 11.91 -38.07
N SER A 458 -21.04 11.53 -38.19
CA SER A 458 -22.16 12.43 -37.92
C SER A 458 -22.24 12.79 -36.45
N MET A 459 -22.58 14.04 -36.15
CA MET A 459 -22.91 14.47 -34.79
C MET A 459 -24.40 14.82 -34.65
N GLU A 460 -24.98 14.50 -33.49
CA GLU A 460 -26.33 14.93 -33.11
C GLU A 460 -26.30 15.47 -31.68
N ASN A 461 -26.79 16.71 -31.48
CA ASN A 461 -26.71 17.44 -30.21
C ASN A 461 -25.29 17.45 -29.60
N GLY A 462 -24.26 17.61 -30.44
CA GLY A 462 -22.85 17.60 -30.04
C GLY A 462 -22.29 16.23 -29.61
N LEU A 463 -23.03 15.14 -29.79
CA LEU A 463 -22.55 13.78 -29.55
C LEU A 463 -22.24 13.06 -30.88
N PRO A 464 -21.11 12.34 -30.99
CA PRO A 464 -20.79 11.58 -32.19
C PRO A 464 -21.62 10.29 -32.29
N ILE A 465 -22.12 10.01 -33.50
CA ILE A 465 -22.85 8.79 -33.82
C ILE A 465 -21.87 7.81 -34.47
N MET A 466 -21.19 6.98 -33.67
CA MET A 466 -20.12 6.09 -34.18
C MET A 466 -20.60 5.05 -35.21
N SER A 467 -21.89 4.72 -35.23
CA SER A 467 -22.47 3.86 -36.27
C SER A 467 -22.50 4.50 -37.66
N SER A 468 -22.30 5.82 -37.76
CA SER A 468 -22.24 6.59 -39.01
C SER A 468 -20.82 6.77 -39.57
N LEU A 469 -19.80 6.17 -38.93
CA LEU A 469 -18.41 6.28 -39.35
C LEU A 469 -18.24 5.82 -40.81
N SER A 470 -17.79 6.74 -41.68
CA SER A 470 -17.48 6.42 -43.08
C SER A 470 -16.21 5.59 -43.20
N GLU A 471 -16.00 4.91 -44.32
CA GLU A 471 -14.78 4.15 -44.59
C GLU A 471 -14.01 4.80 -45.74
N SER A 472 -12.78 5.25 -45.46
CA SER A 472 -11.84 5.77 -46.45
C SER A 472 -10.47 5.18 -46.14
N GLU A 473 -9.85 4.54 -47.14
CA GLU A 473 -8.58 3.81 -46.99
C GLU A 473 -7.43 4.55 -47.68
N ILE A 474 -7.10 5.73 -47.18
CA ILE A 474 -5.97 6.55 -47.70
C ILE A 474 -4.63 5.97 -47.23
N GLY A 475 -4.64 5.23 -46.12
CA GLY A 475 -3.46 4.73 -45.41
C GLY A 475 -3.25 5.44 -44.08
N HIS A 476 -2.14 5.13 -43.42
CA HIS A 476 -1.86 5.60 -42.06
C HIS A 476 -1.73 7.13 -41.97
N VAL A 477 -2.70 7.77 -41.31
CA VAL A 477 -2.70 9.21 -41.03
C VAL A 477 -1.96 9.47 -39.72
N VAL A 478 -0.98 10.35 -39.76
CA VAL A 478 -0.21 10.82 -38.59
C VAL A 478 -0.79 12.14 -38.06
N SER A 479 -1.13 13.07 -38.96
CA SER A 479 -1.69 14.37 -38.59
C SER A 479 -2.58 14.91 -39.72
N MET A 480 -3.56 15.74 -39.35
CA MET A 480 -4.43 16.45 -40.28
C MET A 480 -4.42 17.94 -39.92
N MET A 481 -4.36 18.78 -40.95
CA MET A 481 -4.37 20.22 -40.82
C MET A 481 -5.45 20.83 -41.70
N GLU A 482 -6.23 21.75 -41.17
CA GLU A 482 -7.19 22.55 -41.94
C GLU A 482 -6.47 23.60 -42.81
N LEU A 483 -6.87 23.69 -44.07
CA LEU A 483 -6.36 24.65 -45.05
C LEU A 483 -7.40 25.75 -45.29
N ASP A 484 -7.00 27.00 -45.11
CA ASP A 484 -7.77 28.16 -45.53
C ASP A 484 -7.55 28.40 -47.04
N THR A 485 -8.39 27.75 -47.85
CA THR A 485 -8.37 27.89 -49.32
C THR A 485 -9.35 28.96 -49.81
N GLY A 486 -10.16 29.53 -48.91
CA GLY A 486 -11.32 30.35 -49.25
C GLY A 486 -12.48 29.58 -49.90
N SER A 487 -12.46 28.24 -49.87
CA SER A 487 -13.59 27.41 -50.29
C SER A 487 -14.64 27.29 -49.17
N ASP A 488 -15.89 26.95 -49.53
CA ASP A 488 -16.94 26.63 -48.53
C ASP A 488 -16.80 25.20 -47.98
N ASN A 489 -15.82 24.42 -48.46
CA ASN A 489 -15.56 23.04 -48.05
C ASN A 489 -14.50 23.02 -46.93
N LEU A 490 -14.42 21.91 -46.20
CA LEU A 490 -13.28 21.65 -45.33
C LEU A 490 -12.16 21.05 -46.15
N ASP A 491 -11.17 21.86 -46.50
CA ASP A 491 -9.96 21.41 -47.17
C ASP A 491 -8.90 21.04 -46.11
N LEU A 492 -8.37 19.83 -46.21
CA LEU A 492 -7.42 19.25 -45.26
C LEU A 492 -6.11 18.91 -45.96
N MET A 493 -4.99 19.23 -45.32
CA MET A 493 -3.70 18.62 -45.58
C MET A 493 -3.52 17.44 -44.63
N VAL A 494 -3.33 16.25 -45.18
CA VAL A 494 -3.22 14.99 -44.44
C VAL A 494 -1.79 14.48 -44.58
N PHE A 495 -1.12 14.28 -43.45
CA PHE A 495 0.24 13.75 -43.40
C PHE A 495 0.22 12.30 -42.93
N GLY A 496 0.82 11.41 -43.71
CA GLY A 496 1.21 10.07 -43.29
C GLY A 496 2.71 9.98 -43.05
N HIS A 497 3.22 8.78 -42.77
CA HIS A 497 4.65 8.60 -42.48
C HIS A 497 5.59 9.09 -43.59
N GLN A 498 5.29 8.75 -44.85
CA GLN A 498 6.15 9.08 -46.00
C GLN A 498 5.38 9.74 -47.15
N LYS A 499 4.10 10.04 -46.94
CA LYS A 499 3.19 10.56 -47.97
C LYS A 499 2.37 11.68 -47.39
N ALA A 500 2.00 12.62 -48.24
CA ALA A 500 1.11 13.70 -47.87
C ALA A 500 0.05 13.88 -48.95
N TRP A 501 -1.18 14.13 -48.53
CA TRP A 501 -2.34 14.25 -49.40
C TRP A 501 -3.12 15.53 -49.07
N THR A 502 -3.79 16.10 -50.06
CA THR A 502 -4.86 17.06 -49.84
C THR A 502 -6.20 16.35 -50.01
N VAL A 503 -7.09 16.52 -49.04
CA VAL A 503 -8.43 15.90 -48.99
C VAL A 503 -9.45 17.00 -48.76
N SER A 504 -10.49 17.07 -49.57
CA SER A 504 -11.59 18.02 -49.39
C SER A 504 -12.82 17.29 -48.91
N VAL A 505 -13.46 17.80 -47.85
CA VAL A 505 -14.72 17.28 -47.32
C VAL A 505 -15.82 18.26 -47.72
N SER A 506 -16.77 17.80 -48.54
CA SER A 506 -17.81 18.63 -49.18
C SER A 506 -19.23 18.20 -48.80
N ASP A 507 -20.16 19.16 -48.83
CA ASP A 507 -21.60 18.89 -48.69
C ASP A 507 -22.18 18.45 -50.05
N GLU A 508 -22.57 17.19 -50.14
CA GLU A 508 -23.14 16.55 -51.32
C GLU A 508 -24.66 16.76 -51.43
N GLY A 509 -25.30 17.32 -50.41
CA GLY A 509 -26.76 17.54 -50.33
C GLY A 509 -27.58 16.25 -50.14
N SER A 510 -27.39 15.24 -50.98
CA SER A 510 -27.99 13.90 -50.82
C SER A 510 -27.05 12.78 -51.29
N GLY A 511 -26.85 11.76 -50.45
CA GLY A 511 -26.07 10.57 -50.81
C GLY A 511 -24.59 10.60 -50.41
N GLY A 512 -24.17 11.54 -49.56
CA GLY A 512 -22.86 11.53 -48.90
C GLY A 512 -22.73 10.42 -47.84
N ASP A 513 -21.50 10.16 -47.42
CA ASP A 513 -21.14 9.07 -46.51
C ASP A 513 -21.63 9.29 -45.08
N CYS A 514 -21.67 10.55 -44.64
CA CYS A 514 -22.18 10.97 -43.33
C CYS A 514 -23.39 11.87 -43.48
N TRP A 515 -24.35 11.78 -42.54
CA TRP A 515 -25.57 12.57 -42.57
C TRP A 515 -25.92 13.17 -41.21
N SER A 516 -26.08 14.49 -41.15
CA SER A 516 -26.51 15.23 -39.96
C SER A 516 -27.25 16.51 -40.33
N GLY A 517 -28.29 16.87 -39.57
CA GLY A 517 -28.99 18.15 -39.71
C GLY A 517 -29.63 18.40 -41.08
N GLY A 518 -29.93 17.34 -41.85
CA GLY A 518 -30.48 17.45 -43.20
C GLY A 518 -29.45 17.67 -44.32
N ARG A 519 -28.15 17.61 -44.02
CA ARG A 519 -27.04 17.65 -45.00
C ARG A 519 -26.31 16.32 -45.03
N SER A 520 -25.72 15.98 -46.18
CA SER A 520 -24.87 14.79 -46.32
C SER A 520 -23.49 15.18 -46.79
N VAL A 521 -22.46 14.67 -46.14
CA VAL A 521 -21.06 15.00 -46.39
C VAL A 521 -20.32 13.76 -46.86
N SER A 522 -19.39 13.91 -47.80
CA SER A 522 -18.47 12.85 -48.20
C SER A 522 -17.02 13.31 -48.05
N VAL A 523 -16.13 12.35 -47.81
CA VAL A 523 -14.69 12.58 -47.89
C VAL A 523 -14.31 12.47 -49.36
N GLY A 524 -13.85 13.57 -49.95
CA GLY A 524 -13.44 13.62 -51.35
C GLY A 524 -12.23 12.75 -51.64
N GLN A 525 -11.96 12.55 -52.93
CA GLN A 525 -10.81 11.76 -53.37
C GLN A 525 -9.49 12.43 -52.95
N GLU A 526 -8.57 11.63 -52.43
CA GLU A 526 -7.25 12.07 -52.01
C GLU A 526 -6.38 12.49 -53.20
N ILE A 527 -5.74 13.65 -53.09
CA ILE A 527 -4.80 14.16 -54.08
C ILE A 527 -3.41 14.14 -53.46
N LEU A 528 -2.51 13.30 -53.97
CA LEU A 528 -1.14 13.20 -53.48
C LEU A 528 -0.37 14.50 -53.75
N SER A 529 0.24 15.07 -52.71
CA SER A 529 1.17 16.19 -52.84
C SER A 529 2.57 15.67 -53.11
N SER A 530 2.96 15.60 -54.39
CA SER A 530 4.28 15.09 -54.80
C SER A 530 5.46 15.83 -54.14
N PRO A 531 5.49 17.18 -54.07
CA PRO A 531 6.63 17.89 -53.48
C PRO A 531 6.83 17.59 -51.99
N LEU A 532 5.73 17.48 -51.23
CA LEU A 532 5.79 17.17 -49.79
C LEU A 532 6.09 15.69 -49.56
N THR A 533 5.55 14.81 -50.40
CA THR A 533 5.83 13.38 -50.35
C THR A 533 7.32 13.10 -50.59
N GLU A 534 7.94 13.75 -51.59
CA GLU A 534 9.37 13.64 -51.87
C GLU A 534 10.22 14.14 -50.69
N ALA A 535 9.83 15.26 -50.06
CA ALA A 535 10.52 15.79 -48.89
C ALA A 535 10.44 14.86 -47.66
N LEU A 536 9.27 14.26 -47.41
CA LEU A 536 9.08 13.33 -46.30
C LEU A 536 9.80 11.99 -46.54
N SER A 537 9.80 11.49 -47.78
CA SER A 537 10.45 10.22 -48.12
C SER A 537 11.98 10.29 -48.07
N ASP A 538 12.57 11.40 -48.50
CA ASP A 538 14.03 11.55 -48.58
C ASP A 538 14.70 11.71 -47.21
N SER A 539 13.94 12.09 -46.19
CA SER A 539 14.46 12.48 -44.88
C SER A 539 14.10 11.52 -43.75
N GLU A 540 13.23 10.53 -43.99
CA GLU A 540 12.63 9.67 -42.93
C GLU A 540 11.97 10.50 -41.80
N VAL A 541 11.49 11.70 -42.12
CA VAL A 541 10.86 12.62 -41.16
C VAL A 541 9.34 12.53 -41.27
N SER A 542 8.64 12.58 -40.13
CA SER A 542 7.19 12.77 -40.08
C SER A 542 6.84 14.24 -39.83
N ALA A 543 5.80 14.75 -40.51
CA ALA A 543 5.25 16.06 -40.23
C ALA A 543 4.13 15.94 -39.18
N ASN A 544 4.36 16.52 -38.00
CA ASN A 544 3.38 16.51 -36.91
C ASN A 544 2.51 17.78 -36.91
N ASP A 545 3.07 18.90 -37.37
CA ASP A 545 2.41 20.20 -37.42
C ASP A 545 2.84 20.97 -38.68
N ALA A 546 2.00 21.91 -39.11
CA ALA A 546 2.26 22.79 -40.24
C ALA A 546 1.57 24.14 -40.03
N VAL A 547 2.15 25.20 -40.61
CA VAL A 547 1.59 26.56 -40.54
C VAL A 547 1.34 27.06 -41.94
N GLN A 548 0.09 27.42 -42.23
CA GLN A 548 -0.26 28.06 -43.48
C GLN A 548 0.14 29.54 -43.40
N VAL A 549 0.98 29.97 -44.34
CA VAL A 549 1.35 31.38 -44.47
C VAL A 549 0.45 32.01 -45.53
N PRO A 550 -0.43 32.97 -45.18
CA PRO A 550 -1.23 33.69 -46.17
C PRO A 550 -0.31 34.53 -47.07
N ILE A 551 -0.52 34.46 -48.39
CA ILE A 551 0.23 35.21 -49.40
C ILE A 551 -0.47 36.52 -49.73
#